data_AF-A0A1H6HGK8-F1
#
_entry.id   AF-A0A1H6HGK8-F1
#
_cell.length_a   1.000
_cell.length_b   1.000
_cell.length_c   1.000
_cell.angle_alpha   90.00
_cell.angle_beta   90.00
_cell.angle_gamma   90.00
#
_symmetry.space_group_name_H-M   'P 1'
#
loop_
_entity.id
_entity.type
_entity.pdbx_description
1 polymer ?
#
loop_
_entity_poly.entity_id
_entity_poly.type
_entity_poly.pdbx_seq_one_letter_code
_entity_poly.pdbx_strand_id
1 'polypeptide(L)'
;MIEHVKLAINPKFQDWVLFENGTYIIFDDISIVEDVKEEAVKLMKEFGPVYAGGSAGDFSVIHLNLTEGWLVTGHGYGMYTYVHPSELDNESPNDLEIGLYGRSKRDSDGQNPEIIHINGSKAL
;
A
#
# COMPACT_ATOMS: atom_id res chain seq x y z
N MET A 1 -1.96 -1.15 -12.55
CA MET A 1 -1.69 -1.14 -11.09
C MET A 1 -0.79 -2.27 -10.64
N ILE A 2 -1.18 -3.55 -10.74
CA ILE A 2 -0.38 -4.70 -10.24
C ILE A 2 1.09 -4.67 -10.71
N GLU A 3 1.33 -4.48 -12.01
CA GLU A 3 2.72 -4.43 -12.55
C GLU A 3 3.53 -3.26 -11.97
N HIS A 4 2.92 -2.09 -11.77
CA HIS A 4 3.60 -0.95 -11.16
C HIS A 4 3.93 -1.22 -9.68
N VAL A 5 2.99 -1.81 -8.93
CA VAL A 5 3.22 -2.19 -7.53
C VAL A 5 4.35 -3.22 -7.44
N LYS A 6 4.37 -4.21 -8.32
CA LYS A 6 5.46 -5.19 -8.40
C LYS A 6 6.83 -4.54 -8.64
N LEU A 7 6.89 -3.51 -9.50
CA LEU A 7 8.11 -2.74 -9.76
C LEU A 7 8.49 -1.79 -8.61
N ALA A 8 7.52 -1.35 -7.82
CA ALA A 8 7.72 -0.48 -6.65
C ALA A 8 8.28 -1.24 -5.44
N ILE A 9 7.99 -2.54 -5.33
CA ILE A 9 8.46 -3.40 -4.25
C ILE A 9 9.90 -3.86 -4.53
N ASN A 10 10.76 -3.84 -3.52
CA ASN A 10 12.10 -4.40 -3.65
C ASN A 10 11.98 -5.89 -4.00
N PRO A 11 12.61 -6.39 -5.09
CA PRO A 11 12.47 -7.77 -5.55
C PRO A 11 12.83 -8.85 -4.53
N LYS A 12 13.51 -8.52 -3.43
CA LYS A 12 13.73 -9.47 -2.33
C LYS A 12 12.45 -9.82 -1.55
N PHE A 13 11.44 -8.96 -1.60
CA PHE A 13 10.15 -9.15 -0.93
C PHE A 13 9.14 -9.68 -1.94
N GLN A 14 8.94 -10.99 -1.90
CA GLN A 14 8.07 -11.72 -2.83
C GLN A 14 6.72 -12.08 -2.21
N ASP A 15 6.51 -11.82 -0.92
CA ASP A 15 5.30 -12.18 -0.20
C ASP A 15 4.53 -10.90 0.11
N TRP A 16 3.48 -10.60 -0.65
CA TRP A 16 2.71 -9.38 -0.48
C TRP A 16 1.27 -9.49 -0.97
N VAL A 17 0.40 -8.68 -0.38
CA VAL A 17 -1.02 -8.57 -0.71
C VAL A 17 -1.30 -7.14 -1.16
N LEU A 18 -2.09 -6.98 -2.23
CA LEU A 18 -2.49 -5.67 -2.77
C LEU A 18 -4.01 -5.51 -2.72
N PHE A 19 -4.42 -4.35 -2.22
CA PHE A 19 -5.80 -3.92 -2.10
C PHE A 19 -6.22 -3.04 -3.29
N GLU A 20 -7.53 -2.92 -3.48
CA GLU A 20 -8.15 -2.24 -4.62
C GLU A 20 -7.66 -0.80 -4.81
N ASN A 21 -7.48 -0.04 -3.73
CA ASN A 21 -7.00 1.34 -3.80
C ASN A 21 -5.48 1.43 -3.72
N GLY A 22 -4.74 0.39 -4.07
CA GLY A 22 -3.29 0.47 -4.25
C GLY A 22 -2.47 0.43 -2.97
N THR A 23 -3.09 0.25 -1.79
CA THR A 23 -2.35 -0.11 -0.58
C THR A 23 -1.91 -1.56 -0.67
N TYR A 24 -0.66 -1.85 -0.35
CA TYR A 24 -0.14 -3.20 -0.26
C TYR A 24 0.57 -3.44 1.08
N ILE A 25 0.59 -4.70 1.49
CA ILE A 25 1.24 -5.17 2.71
C ILE A 25 2.27 -6.23 2.32
N ILE A 26 3.52 -6.02 2.71
CA ILE A 26 4.60 -7.01 2.60
C ILE A 26 4.58 -7.89 3.85
N PHE A 27 4.61 -9.21 3.63
CA PHE A 27 4.80 -10.22 4.67
C PHE A 27 6.25 -10.71 4.64
N ASP A 28 6.82 -11.01 5.81
CA ASP A 28 8.18 -11.55 5.90
C ASP A 28 8.25 -13.00 5.37
N ASP A 29 7.24 -13.82 5.67
CA ASP A 29 7.03 -15.16 5.11
C ASP A 29 5.53 -15.46 5.11
N ILE A 30 4.94 -15.61 3.92
CA ILE A 30 3.50 -15.88 3.80
C ILE A 30 3.13 -17.32 4.19
N SER A 31 4.11 -18.24 4.17
CA SER A 31 3.89 -19.67 4.44
C SER A 31 3.68 -20.01 5.91
N ILE A 32 3.92 -19.06 6.82
CA ILE A 32 3.61 -19.19 8.25
C ILE A 32 2.28 -18.53 8.63
N VAL A 33 1.59 -17.91 7.67
CA VAL A 33 0.28 -17.29 7.87
C VAL A 33 -0.79 -18.30 7.48
N GLU A 34 -1.66 -18.67 8.43
CA GLU A 34 -2.71 -19.69 8.21
C GLU A 34 -3.71 -19.28 7.13
N ASP A 35 -4.26 -18.07 7.22
CA ASP A 35 -5.06 -17.44 6.17
C ASP A 35 -4.52 -16.03 5.87
N VAL A 36 -3.83 -15.94 4.75
CA VAL A 36 -3.21 -14.72 4.22
C VAL A 36 -4.24 -13.61 4.01
N LYS A 37 -5.41 -13.97 3.49
CA LYS A 37 -6.46 -12.99 3.18
C LYS A 37 -7.03 -12.44 4.47
N GLU A 38 -7.34 -13.31 5.42
CA GLU A 38 -7.87 -12.91 6.72
C GLU A 38 -6.89 -12.01 7.47
N GLU A 39 -5.60 -12.38 7.54
CA GLU A 39 -4.59 -11.57 8.23
C GLU A 39 -4.35 -10.24 7.52
N ALA A 40 -4.28 -10.22 6.18
CA ALA A 40 -4.14 -8.96 5.44
C ALA A 40 -5.34 -8.03 5.66
N VAL A 41 -6.57 -8.55 5.63
CA VAL A 41 -7.79 -7.76 5.91
C VAL A 41 -7.79 -7.23 7.34
N LYS A 42 -7.36 -8.04 8.30
CA LYS A 42 -7.22 -7.63 9.70
C LYS A 42 -6.21 -6.49 9.86
N LEU A 43 -5.01 -6.62 9.28
CA LEU A 43 -4.00 -5.56 9.28
C LEU A 43 -4.51 -4.28 8.58
N MET A 44 -5.24 -4.42 7.47
CA MET A 44 -5.82 -3.28 6.77
C MET A 44 -6.87 -2.56 7.61
N LYS A 45 -7.73 -3.28 8.34
CA LYS A 45 -8.70 -2.67 9.25
C LYS A 45 -8.05 -2.02 10.47
N GLU A 46 -6.96 -2.58 10.97
CA GLU A 46 -6.24 -2.05 12.13
C GLU A 46 -5.46 -0.77 11.78
N PHE A 47 -4.75 -0.78 10.65
CA PHE A 47 -3.82 0.30 10.32
C PHE A 47 -4.29 1.18 9.17
N GLY A 48 -5.12 0.71 8.25
CA GLY A 48 -5.60 1.46 7.09
C GLY A 48 -6.33 2.77 7.45
N PRO A 49 -7.35 2.74 8.33
CA PRO A 49 -8.14 3.92 8.66
C PRO A 49 -7.33 5.07 9.23
N VAL A 50 -7.63 6.29 8.79
CA VAL A 50 -6.94 7.49 9.30
C VAL A 50 -7.85 8.36 10.13
N TYR A 51 -7.65 8.32 11.45
CA TYR A 51 -8.37 9.15 12.40
C TYR A 51 -7.65 10.48 12.64
N ALA A 52 -8.40 11.58 12.71
CA ALA A 52 -7.86 12.89 13.05
C ALA A 52 -7.16 12.85 14.43
N GLY A 53 -5.92 13.31 14.49
CA GLY A 53 -5.10 13.28 15.72
C GLY A 53 -4.49 11.92 16.08
N GLY A 54 -4.64 10.90 15.22
CA GLY A 54 -4.00 9.59 15.38
C GLY A 54 -2.60 9.50 14.76
N SER A 55 -1.85 8.45 15.10
CA SER A 55 -0.50 8.17 14.58
C SER A 55 -0.44 7.92 13.08
N ALA A 56 -1.59 7.63 12.43
CA ALA A 56 -1.70 7.47 10.99
C ALA A 56 -1.75 8.81 10.22
N GLY A 57 -1.67 9.95 10.92
CA GLY A 57 -1.64 11.27 10.29
C GLY A 57 -0.31 11.60 9.60
N ASP A 58 0.79 11.00 10.04
CA ASP A 58 2.12 11.21 9.49
C ASP A 58 2.40 10.30 8.29
N PHE A 59 2.97 10.87 7.23
CA PHE A 59 3.36 10.16 6.02
C PHE A 59 4.67 10.69 5.47
N SER A 60 5.32 9.87 4.65
CA SER A 60 6.44 10.27 3.79
C SER A 60 6.16 9.83 2.36
N VAL A 61 6.75 10.53 1.40
CA VAL A 61 6.66 10.21 -0.03
C VAL A 61 8.01 9.66 -0.50
N ILE A 62 7.97 8.52 -1.18
CA ILE A 62 9.12 7.90 -1.83
C ILE A 62 8.90 7.97 -3.34
N HIS A 63 9.82 8.63 -4.04
CA HIS A 63 9.80 8.73 -5.50
C HIS A 63 10.37 7.46 -6.12
N LEU A 64 9.62 6.85 -7.05
CA LEU A 64 10.00 5.59 -7.69
C LEU A 64 10.85 5.83 -8.93
N ASN A 65 11.84 4.96 -9.13
CA ASN A 65 12.77 5.05 -10.26
C ASN A 65 12.57 3.94 -11.30
N LEU A 66 11.87 2.85 -10.94
CA LEU A 66 11.67 1.67 -11.80
C LEU A 66 10.27 1.63 -12.43
N THR A 67 9.38 2.50 -11.97
CA THR A 67 8.03 2.70 -12.47
C THR A 67 7.64 4.15 -12.20
N GLU A 68 6.68 4.67 -12.95
CA GLU A 68 6.06 5.95 -12.65
C GLU A 68 5.37 5.93 -11.29
N GLY A 69 5.28 7.11 -10.66
CA GLY A 69 4.54 7.33 -9.44
C GLY A 69 5.36 7.29 -8.16
N TRP A 70 4.66 7.11 -7.05
CA TRP A 70 5.20 7.27 -5.71
C TRP A 70 4.67 6.20 -4.76
N LEU A 71 5.41 5.99 -3.68
CA LEU A 71 4.89 5.30 -2.50
C LEU A 71 4.63 6.31 -1.39
N VAL A 72 3.48 6.18 -0.77
CA VAL A 72 3.12 6.89 0.45
C VAL A 72 3.24 5.94 1.63
N THR A 73 4.08 6.29 2.60
CA THR A 73 4.25 5.55 3.84
C THR A 73 3.27 6.05 4.90
N GLY A 74 3.06 5.27 5.95
CA GLY A 74 2.30 5.69 7.11
C GLY A 74 2.54 4.73 8.28
N HIS A 75 1.55 4.63 9.17
CA HIS A 75 1.60 3.66 10.27
C HIS A 75 1.50 2.20 9.76
N GLY A 76 1.90 1.20 10.54
CA GLY A 76 1.78 -0.21 10.14
C GLY A 76 2.98 -0.71 9.34
N TYR A 77 3.66 -1.71 9.89
CA TYR A 77 4.86 -2.29 9.29
C TYR A 77 4.54 -2.95 7.94
N GLY A 78 5.42 -2.76 6.95
CA GLY A 78 5.27 -3.37 5.63
C GLY A 78 4.13 -2.81 4.78
N MET A 79 3.40 -1.78 5.24
CA MET A 79 2.25 -1.21 4.56
C MET A 79 2.61 0.08 3.81
N TYR A 80 2.33 0.10 2.52
CA TYR A 80 2.61 1.24 1.63
C TYR A 80 1.45 1.46 0.68
N THR A 81 1.28 2.68 0.19
CA THR A 81 0.24 2.98 -0.81
C THR A 81 0.86 3.53 -2.08
N TYR A 82 0.58 2.85 -3.20
CA TYR A 82 1.05 3.29 -4.51
C TYR A 82 0.13 4.38 -5.07
N VAL A 83 0.74 5.44 -5.61
CA VAL A 83 0.05 6.54 -6.30
C VAL A 83 0.66 6.69 -7.69
N HIS A 84 -0.16 6.51 -8.73
CA HIS A 84 0.22 6.76 -10.11
C HIS A 84 -0.03 8.23 -10.48
N PRO A 85 0.82 8.88 -11.31
CA PRO A 85 0.65 10.28 -11.68
C PRO A 85 -0.71 10.61 -12.32
N SER A 86 -1.26 9.69 -13.11
CA SER A 86 -2.59 9.87 -13.74
C SER A 86 -3.76 9.87 -12.76
N GLU A 87 -3.54 9.59 -11.47
CA GLU A 87 -4.57 9.66 -10.44
C GLU A 87 -4.66 11.05 -9.80
N LEU A 88 -3.73 11.95 -10.13
CA LEU A 88 -3.68 13.31 -9.62
C LEU A 88 -4.06 14.30 -10.73
N ASP A 89 -4.78 15.36 -10.35
CA ASP A 89 -5.19 16.41 -11.30
C ASP A 89 -4.04 17.35 -11.69
N ASN A 90 -2.93 17.33 -10.93
CA ASN A 90 -1.77 18.17 -11.12
C ASN A 90 -0.65 17.39 -11.82
N GLU A 91 -0.14 17.89 -12.95
CA GLU A 91 0.97 17.28 -13.72
C GLU A 91 2.33 17.36 -12.99
N SER A 92 2.46 18.23 -11.98
CA SER A 92 3.66 18.38 -11.15
C SER A 92 3.28 18.54 -9.68
N PRO A 93 2.72 17.49 -9.07
CA PRO A 93 2.27 17.52 -7.69
C PRO A 93 3.46 17.56 -6.73
N ASN A 94 3.32 18.28 -5.63
CA ASN A 94 4.31 18.25 -4.55
C ASN A 94 4.06 17.07 -3.59
N ASP A 95 5.03 16.78 -2.72
CA ASP A 95 4.95 15.65 -1.78
C ASP A 95 3.75 15.72 -0.82
N LEU A 96 3.28 16.92 -0.49
CA LEU A 96 2.08 17.09 0.36
C LEU A 96 0.82 16.63 -0.38
N GLU A 97 0.66 17.01 -1.65
CA GLU A 97 -0.47 16.58 -2.49
C GLU A 97 -0.46 15.06 -2.69
N ILE A 98 0.70 14.50 -3.05
CA ILE A 98 0.87 13.05 -3.24
C ILE A 98 0.56 12.29 -1.96
N GLY A 99 1.13 12.74 -0.84
CA GLY A 99 0.97 12.10 0.46
C GLY A 99 -0.47 12.13 0.97
N LEU A 100 -1.17 13.26 0.82
CA LEU A 100 -2.58 13.36 1.19
C LEU A 100 -3.47 12.43 0.34
N TYR A 101 -3.22 12.34 -0.96
CA TYR A 101 -3.97 11.44 -1.83
C TYR A 101 -3.70 9.96 -1.53
N GLY A 102 -2.43 9.56 -1.37
CA GLY A 102 -2.10 8.20 -0.97
C GLY A 102 -2.67 7.84 0.41
N ARG A 103 -2.69 8.79 1.35
CA ARG A 103 -3.33 8.62 2.65
C ARG A 103 -4.85 8.39 2.52
N SER A 104 -5.55 9.13 1.66
CA SER A 104 -6.99 8.91 1.44
C SER A 104 -7.29 7.56 0.77
N LYS A 105 -6.41 7.11 -0.14
CA LYS A 105 -6.51 5.78 -0.75
C LYS A 105 -6.39 4.67 0.30
N ARG A 106 -5.41 4.80 1.18
CA ARG A 106 -5.23 3.89 2.33
C ARG A 106 -6.42 3.88 3.28
N ASP A 107 -7.00 5.06 3.59
CA ASP A 107 -8.21 5.13 4.40
C ASP A 107 -9.36 4.38 3.71
N SER A 108 -9.51 4.51 2.39
CA SER A 108 -10.53 3.80 1.61
C SER A 108 -10.36 2.28 1.70
N ASP A 109 -9.14 1.77 1.54
CA ASP A 109 -8.83 0.34 1.76
C ASP A 109 -9.05 -0.07 3.23
N GLY A 110 -8.81 0.82 4.19
CA GLY A 110 -9.06 0.60 5.62
C GLY A 110 -10.54 0.47 5.96
N GLN A 111 -11.40 1.28 5.36
CA GLN A 111 -12.85 1.24 5.55
C GLN A 111 -13.51 0.07 4.81
N ASN A 112 -13.04 -0.22 3.59
CA ASN A 112 -13.56 -1.28 2.73
C ASN A 112 -12.42 -2.11 2.13
N PRO A 113 -11.83 -3.05 2.89
CA PRO A 113 -10.68 -3.82 2.44
C PRO A 113 -11.08 -4.85 1.38
N GLU A 114 -10.70 -4.58 0.13
CA GLU A 114 -10.86 -5.49 -1.01
C GLU A 114 -9.49 -5.90 -1.56
N ILE A 115 -9.15 -7.19 -1.46
CA ILE A 115 -7.89 -7.74 -1.99
C ILE A 115 -8.06 -8.07 -3.47
N ILE A 116 -7.22 -7.48 -4.31
CA ILE A 116 -7.22 -7.71 -5.76
C ILE A 116 -6.06 -8.59 -6.23
N HIS A 117 -5.02 -8.76 -5.41
CA HIS A 117 -3.87 -9.61 -5.74
C HIS A 117 -3.13 -10.12 -4.50
N ILE A 118 -2.63 -11.35 -4.59
CA ILE A 118 -1.72 -11.96 -3.62
C ILE A 118 -0.54 -12.51 -4.41
N ASN A 119 0.66 -12.04 -4.06
CA ASN A 119 1.91 -12.56 -4.59
C ASN A 119 2.57 -13.40 -3.50
N GLY A 120 3.02 -14.60 -3.86
CA GLY A 120 3.75 -15.49 -2.98
C GLY A 120 5.03 -15.98 -3.66
N SER A 121 6.11 -16.05 -2.88
CA SER A 121 7.40 -16.63 -3.24
C SER A 121 7.34 -18.14 -3.44
N LYS A 122 6.37 -18.79 -2.78
CA LYS A 122 6.04 -20.21 -2.90
C LYS A 122 4.61 -20.30 -3.45
N ALA A 123 4.34 -21.32 -4.26
CA ALA A 123 2.97 -21.60 -4.67
C ALA A 123 2.11 -21.81 -3.41
N LEU A 124 1.08 -20.98 -3.25
CA LEU A 124 0.07 -21.08 -2.20
C LEU A 124 -0.65 -22.44 -2.28
#